data_AF-H9M964-F1
#
_entry.id   AF-H9M964-F1
#
_cell.length_a   1.000
_cell.length_b   1.000
_cell.length_c   1.000
_cell.angle_alpha   90.00
_cell.angle_beta   90.00
_cell.angle_gamma   90.00
#
_symmetry.space_group_name_H-M   'P 1'
#
loop_
_entity.id
_entity.type
_entity.pdbx_description
1 polymer ?
#
loop_
_entity_poly.entity_id
_entity_poly.type
_entity_poly.pdbx_seq_one_letter_code
_entity_poly.pdbx_strand_id
1 'polypeptide(L)' 'FVHCHLEDHLSWGLNMAFLVKNGRGLSARLEPPPRDLPKC' A
#
# COMPACT_ATOMS: atom_id res chain seq x y z
N PHE A 1 -3.11 -3.61 -1.20
CA PHE A 1 -2.37 -4.82 -0.80
C PHE A 1 -2.97 -5.99 -1.56
N VAL A 2 -2.14 -6.87 -2.13
CA VAL A 2 -2.61 -8.04 -2.88
C VAL A 2 -2.12 -9.26 -2.17
N HIS A 3 -3.02 -10.13 -1.75
CA HIS A 3 -2.65 -11.33 -0.99
C HIS A 3 -3.68 -12.43 -1.21
N CYS A 4 -3.33 -13.65 -0.80
CA CYS A 4 -4.29 -14.72 -0.66
C CYS A 4 -5.25 -14.38 0.49
N HIS A 5 -6.56 -14.50 0.26
CA HIS A 5 -7.60 -14.24 1.27
C HIS A 5 -7.79 -15.38 2.28
N LEU A 6 -6.93 -16.40 2.25
CA LEU A 6 -6.84 -17.37 3.33
C LEU A 6 -5.86 -16.83 4.38
N GLU A 7 -6.36 -16.51 5.57
CA GLU A 7 -5.61 -15.76 6.60
C GLU A 7 -4.28 -16.43 6.99
N ASP A 8 -4.24 -17.76 7.10
CA ASP A 8 -3.00 -18.47 7.40
C ASP A 8 -1.94 -18.21 6.31
N HIS A 9 -2.36 -18.17 5.04
CA HIS A 9 -1.47 -17.93 3.90
C HIS A 9 -0.92 -16.50 3.87
N LEU A 10 -1.65 -15.52 4.42
CA LEU A 10 -1.14 -14.16 4.54
C LEU A 10 0.11 -14.11 5.43
N SER A 11 0.09 -14.80 6.58
CA SER A 11 1.22 -14.88 7.50
C SER A 11 2.41 -15.68 6.94
N TRP A 12 2.13 -16.67 6.09
CA TRP A 12 3.15 -17.48 5.42
C TRP A 12 3.84 -16.75 4.26
N GLY A 13 3.36 -15.56 3.89
CA GLY A 13 4.00 -14.72 2.87
C GLY A 13 3.38 -14.79 1.48
N LEU A 14 2.16 -15.32 1.33
CA LEU A 14 1.41 -15.22 0.06
C LEU A 14 0.78 -13.83 -0.05
N ASN A 15 1.66 -12.83 -0.09
CA ASN A 15 1.31 -11.43 -0.13
C ASN A 15 2.29 -10.64 -1.00
N MET A 16 1.81 -9.52 -1.55
CA MET A 16 2.58 -8.61 -2.37
C MET A 16 1.94 -7.21 -2.39
N ALA A 17 2.69 -6.23 -2.88
CA ALA A 17 2.19 -4.89 -3.13
C ALA A 17 2.70 -4.37 -4.46
N PHE A 18 1.88 -3.54 -5.11
CA PHE A 18 2.30 -2.76 -6.26
C PHE A 18 2.68 -1.36 -5.81
N LEU A 19 3.89 -0.92 -6.16
CA LEU A 19 4.28 0.47 -6.01
C LEU A 19 3.84 1.24 -7.26
N VAL A 20 2.74 1.96 -7.15
CA VAL A 20 2.25 2.83 -8.23
C VAL A 20 2.88 4.21 -8.08
N LYS A 21 3.63 4.64 -9.10
CA LYS A 21 4.29 5.96 -9.10
C LYS A 21 3.30 7.06 -9.46
N ASN A 22 3.57 8.26 -8.94
CA ASN A 22 2.83 9.47 -9.28
C ASN A 22 2.88 9.77 -10.79
N GLY A 23 1.73 10.13 -11.35
CA GLY A 23 1.59 10.62 -12.72
C GLY A 23 1.89 12.12 -12.86
N ARG A 24 1.63 12.67 -14.05
CA ARG A 24 1.92 14.08 -14.38
C ARG A 24 0.91 15.07 -13.79
N GLY A 25 -0.36 14.70 -13.66
CA GLY A 25 -1.42 15.58 -13.16
C GLY A 25 -1.54 15.56 -11.64
N LEU A 26 -2.07 16.64 -11.05
CA LEU A 26 -2.36 16.70 -9.60
C LEU A 26 -3.34 15.60 -9.17
N SER A 27 -4.32 15.26 -10.02
CA SER A 27 -5.26 14.15 -9.78
C SER A 27 -4.64 12.75 -9.89
N ALA A 28 -3.41 12.64 -10.39
CA ALA A 28 -2.66 11.39 -10.50
C ALA A 28 -1.50 11.32 -9.50
N ARG A 29 -1.56 12.13 -8.43
CA ARG A 29 -0.59 12.16 -7.33
C ARG A 29 -1.28 11.77 -6.03
N LEU A 30 -0.53 11.11 -5.16
CA LEU A 30 -0.95 10.88 -3.79
C LEU A 30 -0.81 12.16 -2.95
N GLU A 31 -1.72 12.34 -2.00
CA GLU A 31 -1.66 13.35 -0.96
C GLU A 31 -0.45 13.10 -0.02
N PRO A 32 0.10 14.16 0.61
CA PRO A 32 1.16 14.00 1.61
C PRO A 32 0.68 13.21 2.84
N PRO A 33 1.59 12.56 3.59
CA PRO A 33 1.22 11.81 4.78
C PRO A 33 0.60 12.73 5.84
N PRO A 34 -0.41 12.24 6.59
CA PRO A 34 -1.05 13.02 7.64
C PRO A 34 -0.10 13.20 8.83
N ARG A 35 -0.33 14.26 9.63
CA ARG A 35 0.57 14.65 10.72
C ARG A 35 0.59 13.66 11.89
N ASP A 36 -0.49 12.90 12.05
CA ASP A 36 -0.73 11.92 13.10
C ASP A 36 -0.40 10.48 12.68
N LEU A 37 0.31 10.30 11.56
CA LEU A 37 0.76 8.98 11.13
C LEU A 37 1.62 8.30 12.23
N PRO A 38 1.27 7.08 12.67
CA PRO A 38 2.05 6.35 13.67
C PRO A 38 3.50 6.14 13.25
N LYS A 39 4.44 6.17 14.21
CA LYS A 39 5.85 5.84 13.97
C LYS A 39 6.02 4.35 13.73
N CYS A 40 6.93 4.00 12.83
CA CYS A 40 7.34 2.63 12.54
C CYS A 40 8.20 2.04 13.67
#